data_AF-A0A3B7L6L3-F1
#
_entry.id   AF-A0A3B7L6L3-F1
#
_cell.length_a   1.000
_cell.length_b   1.000
_cell.length_c   1.000
_cell.angle_alpha   90.00
_cell.angle_beta   90.00
_cell.angle_gamma   90.00
#
_symmetry.space_group_name_H-M   'P 1'
#
loop_
_entity.id
_entity.type
_entity.pdbx_description
1 polymer ?
#
loop_
_entity_poly.entity_id
_entity_poly.type
_entity_poly.pdbx_seq_one_letter_code
_entity_poly.pdbx_strand_id
1 'polypeptide(L)'
;MTLPRPMAVSLLGALLLGGLAQTAHADDEFSREQLEVMAGGCASCHGTDGRLSGPVPAIAGRPQAVLESRLLAFKRDEIPDTTVMNRITRGFSDEELSALAGHFATIDAP
;
A
#
# COMPACT_ATOMS: atom_id res chain seq x y z
N MET A 1 62.62 -9.86 -47.37
CA MET A 1 63.40 -8.95 -46.52
C MET A 1 62.41 -8.11 -45.73
N THR A 2 61.96 -8.64 -44.59
CA THR A 2 62.32 -8.24 -43.20
C THR A 2 61.39 -7.15 -42.64
N LEU A 3 60.53 -7.58 -41.71
CA LEU A 3 59.74 -6.73 -40.80
C LEU A 3 60.64 -5.78 -39.98
N PRO A 4 60.01 -4.77 -39.34
CA PRO A 4 59.97 -4.82 -37.88
C PRO A 4 58.57 -4.59 -37.28
N ARG A 5 58.30 -5.22 -36.12
CA ARG A 5 57.27 -4.84 -35.15
C ARG A 5 57.92 -3.92 -34.10
N PRO A 6 57.20 -2.97 -33.48
CA PRO A 6 56.61 -3.24 -32.15
C PRO A 6 55.27 -2.51 -31.89
N MET A 7 54.29 -3.18 -31.29
CA MET A 7 53.87 -3.10 -29.88
C MET A 7 52.95 -1.93 -29.51
N ALA A 8 51.72 -2.33 -29.16
CA ALA A 8 50.91 -1.86 -28.03
C ALA A 8 50.30 -0.45 -28.06
N VAL A 9 49.20 -0.34 -27.27
CA VAL A 9 48.58 0.89 -26.77
C VAL A 9 47.64 1.55 -27.80
N SER A 10 46.32 1.68 -27.65
CA SER A 10 45.48 1.82 -26.46
C SER A 10 44.07 1.27 -26.71
N LEU A 11 43.54 0.50 -25.75
CA LEU A 11 42.12 0.58 -25.42
C LEU A 11 41.84 1.99 -24.90
N LEU A 12 40.81 2.70 -25.39
CA LEU A 12 40.02 3.68 -24.65
C LEU A 12 38.86 4.12 -25.55
N GLY A 13 37.62 3.65 -25.29
CA GLY A 13 36.57 4.52 -24.73
C GLY A 13 35.69 5.07 -25.86
N ALA A 14 34.37 5.03 -25.86
CA ALA A 14 33.42 5.02 -24.77
C ALA A 14 32.15 4.27 -25.21
N LEU A 15 31.75 3.28 -24.42
CA LEU A 15 30.45 2.63 -24.55
C LEU A 15 29.43 3.53 -23.83
N LEU A 16 28.78 4.43 -24.57
CA LEU A 16 27.67 5.26 -24.10
C LEU A 16 26.43 4.37 -23.95
N LEU A 17 26.35 3.58 -22.87
CA LEU A 17 25.07 3.05 -22.41
C LEU A 17 24.33 4.19 -21.73
N GLY A 18 23.42 4.82 -22.47
CA GLY A 18 22.42 5.72 -21.92
C GLY A 18 21.63 5.02 -20.82
N GLY A 19 21.67 5.59 -19.62
CA GLY A 19 20.92 5.13 -18.47
C GLY A 19 19.42 5.19 -18.78
N LEU A 20 18.77 4.03 -18.75
CA LEU A 20 17.32 4.00 -18.56
C LEU A 20 17.05 4.61 -17.18
N ALA A 21 16.26 5.67 -17.14
CA ALA A 21 15.72 6.21 -15.92
C ALA A 21 14.96 5.09 -15.19
N GLN A 22 15.47 4.66 -14.04
CA GLN A 22 14.68 3.89 -13.09
C GLN A 22 13.56 4.82 -12.62
N THR A 23 12.32 4.55 -13.02
CA THR A 23 11.17 5.09 -12.31
C THR A 23 11.24 4.55 -10.89
N ALA A 24 11.56 5.43 -9.95
CA ALA A 24 11.47 5.16 -8.53
C ALA A 24 10.00 4.81 -8.23
N HIS A 25 9.69 3.52 -8.16
CA HIS A 25 8.51 3.09 -7.44
C HIS A 25 8.86 3.36 -5.98
N ALA A 26 8.19 4.34 -5.38
CA ALA A 26 8.10 4.39 -3.93
C ALA A 26 7.60 3.00 -3.50
N ASP A 27 8.27 2.39 -2.53
CA ASP A 27 7.88 1.11 -1.97
C ASP A 27 6.51 1.28 -1.29
N ASP A 28 5.42 1.22 -2.06
CA ASP A 28 4.09 1.00 -1.50
C ASP A 28 4.13 -0.40 -0.88
N GLU A 29 4.02 -0.44 0.45
CA GLU A 29 4.16 -1.66 1.25
C GLU A 29 3.20 -2.78 0.81
N PHE A 30 2.09 -2.41 0.15
CA PHE A 30 1.10 -3.31 -0.43
C PHE A 30 0.75 -2.88 -1.87
N SER A 31 0.62 -3.84 -2.78
CA SER A 31 0.16 -3.58 -4.15
C SER A 31 -1.30 -3.09 -4.16
N ARG A 32 -1.70 -2.40 -5.23
CA ARG A 32 -3.10 -1.96 -5.40
C ARG A 32 -4.07 -3.15 -5.40
N GLU A 33 -3.68 -4.24 -6.05
CA GLU A 33 -4.49 -5.47 -6.09
C GLU A 33 -4.64 -6.10 -4.70
N GLN A 34 -3.57 -6.11 -3.89
CA GLN A 34 -3.64 -6.59 -2.51
C GLN A 34 -4.57 -5.72 -1.66
N LEU A 35 -4.48 -4.39 -1.81
CA LEU A 35 -5.36 -3.46 -1.12
C LEU A 35 -6.82 -3.63 -1.52
N GLU A 36 -7.11 -3.81 -2.81
CA GLU A 36 -8.47 -4.06 -3.31
C GLU A 36 -9.06 -5.35 -2.73
N VAL A 37 -8.27 -6.43 -2.64
CA VAL A 37 -8.72 -7.69 -2.03
C VAL A 37 -9.03 -7.51 -0.54
N MET A 38 -8.14 -6.86 0.22
CA MET A 38 -8.35 -6.60 1.64
C MET A 38 -9.57 -5.68 1.88
N ALA A 39 -9.67 -4.59 1.10
CA ALA A 39 -10.77 -3.64 1.18
C ALA A 39 -12.13 -4.28 0.83
N GLY A 40 -12.13 -5.26 -0.09
CA GLY A 40 -13.31 -6.07 -0.40
C GLY A 40 -13.88 -6.80 0.83
N GLY A 41 -13.03 -7.24 1.75
CA GLY A 41 -13.44 -7.81 3.03
C GLY A 41 -14.22 -6.81 3.89
N CYS A 42 -13.76 -5.56 3.95
CA CYS A 42 -14.44 -4.48 4.67
C CYS A 42 -15.76 -4.10 4.00
N ALA A 43 -15.76 -3.99 2.67
CA ALA A 43 -16.92 -3.61 1.87
C ALA A 43 -18.09 -4.60 1.98
N SER A 44 -17.83 -5.87 2.33
CA SER A 44 -18.87 -6.87 2.56
C SER A 44 -19.91 -6.45 3.61
N CYS A 45 -19.50 -5.64 4.59
CA CYS A 45 -20.36 -5.14 5.66
C CYS A 45 -20.52 -3.62 5.62
N HIS A 46 -19.48 -2.88 5.23
CA HIS A 46 -19.50 -1.42 5.16
C HIS A 46 -20.00 -0.88 3.80
N GLY A 47 -20.45 -1.76 2.90
CA GLY A 47 -20.94 -1.43 1.56
C GLY A 47 -19.83 -1.18 0.55
N THR A 48 -20.21 -1.08 -0.73
CA THR A 48 -19.29 -0.70 -1.82
C THR A 48 -18.54 0.58 -1.43
N ASP A 49 -17.22 0.54 -1.57
CA ASP A 49 -16.31 1.63 -1.21
C ASP A 49 -16.43 2.10 0.26
N GLY A 50 -17.04 1.31 1.14
CA GLY A 50 -17.25 1.68 2.55
C GLY A 50 -18.33 2.75 2.78
N ARG A 51 -19.28 2.91 1.84
CA ARG A 51 -20.28 4.01 1.83
C ARG A 51 -21.61 3.69 2.50
N LEU A 52 -21.82 2.46 3.00
CA LEU A 52 -23.09 2.09 3.63
C LEU A 52 -23.35 2.95 4.87
N SER A 53 -24.47 3.66 4.87
CA SER A 53 -24.93 4.46 6.00
C SER A 53 -26.16 3.79 6.62
N GLY A 54 -25.95 3.06 7.72
CA GLY A 54 -27.01 2.31 8.41
C GLY A 54 -26.52 1.77 9.76
N PRO A 55 -27.00 0.58 10.18
CA PRO A 55 -26.52 -0.06 11.41
C PRO A 55 -25.02 -0.34 11.42
N VAL A 56 -24.45 -0.58 10.24
CA VAL A 56 -23.00 -0.57 10.01
C VAL A 56 -22.62 0.82 9.51
N PRO A 57 -21.67 1.51 10.17
CA PRO A 57 -21.32 2.88 9.81
C PRO A 57 -20.48 2.95 8.53
N ALA A 58 -20.65 4.04 7.79
CA ALA A 58 -19.79 4.37 6.66
C ALA A 58 -18.36 4.67 7.15
N ILE A 59 -17.38 4.18 6.41
CA ILE A 59 -15.94 4.37 6.63
C ILE A 59 -15.29 5.23 5.54
N ALA A 60 -15.93 5.35 4.37
CA ALA A 60 -15.49 6.20 3.27
C ALA A 60 -15.29 7.67 3.71
N GLY A 61 -14.19 8.27 3.27
CA GLY A 61 -13.91 9.70 3.42
C GLY A 61 -13.58 10.14 4.85
N ARG A 62 -13.44 9.20 5.79
CA ARG A 62 -12.98 9.53 7.14
C ARG A 62 -11.47 9.77 7.11
N PRO A 63 -10.95 10.72 7.91
CA PRO A 63 -9.52 11.00 7.94
C PRO A 63 -8.73 9.73 8.28
N GLN A 64 -7.64 9.46 7.54
CA GLN A 64 -6.82 8.25 7.69
C GLN A 64 -6.45 8.00 9.15
N ALA A 65 -5.88 8.99 9.84
CA ALA A 65 -5.47 8.86 11.24
C ALA A 65 -6.64 8.50 12.19
N VAL A 66 -7.85 8.95 11.88
CA VAL A 66 -9.05 8.62 12.66
C VAL A 66 -9.48 7.19 12.39
N LEU A 67 -9.45 6.73 11.13
CA LEU A 67 -9.75 5.33 10.80
C LEU A 67 -8.72 4.38 11.40
N GLU A 68 -7.44 4.64 11.19
CA GLU A 68 -6.33 3.82 11.68
C GLU A 68 -6.39 3.66 13.20
N SER A 69 -6.50 4.78 13.95
CA SER A 69 -6.59 4.72 15.41
C SER A 69 -7.80 3.90 15.88
N ARG A 70 -8.93 3.98 15.19
CA ARG A 70 -10.13 3.18 15.51
C ARG A 70 -9.93 1.70 15.20
N LEU A 71 -9.34 1.36 14.06
CA LEU A 71 -9.04 -0.02 13.66
C LEU A 71 -8.08 -0.68 14.65
N LEU A 72 -7.03 0.03 15.04
CA LEU A 72 -6.07 -0.46 16.05
C LEU A 72 -6.71 -0.61 17.43
N ALA A 73 -7.57 0.34 17.83
CA ALA A 73 -8.31 0.23 19.09
C ALA A 73 -9.25 -0.98 19.11
N PHE A 74 -9.92 -1.31 17.98
CA PHE A 74 -10.69 -2.56 17.87
C PHE A 74 -9.79 -3.79 18.00
N LYS A 75 -8.63 -3.79 17.32
CA LYS A 75 -7.69 -4.92 17.34
C LYS A 75 -7.19 -5.23 18.76
N ARG A 76 -7.00 -4.17 19.56
CA ARG A 76 -6.50 -4.22 20.95
C ARG A 76 -7.60 -4.39 22.00
N ASP A 77 -8.85 -4.58 21.56
CA ASP A 77 -10.03 -4.68 22.43
C ASP A 77 -10.21 -3.45 23.35
N GLU A 78 -9.79 -2.25 22.90
CA GLU A 78 -9.89 -0.99 23.64
C GLU A 78 -11.26 -0.31 23.51
N ILE A 79 -12.08 -0.75 22.55
CA ILE A 79 -13.45 -0.23 22.35
C ILE A 79 -14.46 -1.19 22.97
N PRO A 80 -15.10 -0.82 24.10
CA PRO A 80 -16.07 -1.67 24.78
C PRO A 80 -17.32 -1.90 23.91
N ASP A 81 -18.02 -3.00 24.17
CA ASP A 81 -19.28 -3.38 23.51
C ASP A 81 -19.21 -3.60 21.99
N THR A 82 -18.02 -3.67 21.41
CA THR A 82 -17.81 -4.01 19.99
C THR A 82 -17.27 -5.43 19.83
N THR A 83 -18.09 -6.36 19.37
CA THR A 83 -17.67 -7.77 19.26
C THR A 83 -17.24 -8.18 17.86
N VAL A 84 -17.84 -7.60 16.82
CA VAL A 84 -17.57 -7.96 15.42
C VAL A 84 -16.25 -7.34 14.96
N MET A 85 -16.10 -6.02 15.05
CA MET A 85 -14.90 -5.35 14.55
C MET A 85 -13.62 -5.81 15.24
N ASN A 86 -13.65 -6.07 16.56
CA ASN A 86 -12.48 -6.62 17.25
C ASN A 86 -12.04 -7.97 16.67
N ARG A 87 -12.99 -8.83 16.29
CA ARG A 87 -12.68 -10.12 15.64
C ARG A 87 -12.13 -9.93 14.23
N ILE A 88 -12.69 -8.99 13.47
CA ILE A 88 -12.25 -8.70 12.10
C ILE A 88 -10.83 -8.11 12.10
N THR A 89 -10.56 -7.08 12.90
CA THR A 89 -9.27 -6.37 12.87
C THR A 89 -8.11 -7.19 13.42
N ARG A 90 -8.36 -8.20 14.26
CA ARG A 90 -7.33 -9.18 14.68
C ARG A 90 -6.81 -10.06 13.53
N GLY A 91 -7.54 -10.14 12.42
CA GLY A 91 -7.09 -10.85 11.21
C GLY A 91 -6.07 -10.10 10.37
N PHE A 92 -5.80 -8.83 10.69
CA PHE A 92 -4.91 -7.95 9.94
C PHE A 92 -3.70 -7.52 10.77
N SER A 93 -2.56 -7.26 10.13
CA SER A 93 -1.40 -6.60 10.73
C SER A 93 -1.69 -5.11 11.03
N ASP A 94 -0.84 -4.46 11.83
CA ASP A 94 -1.03 -3.02 12.10
C ASP A 94 -0.80 -2.21 10.81
N GLU A 95 0.13 -2.65 9.96
CA GLU A 95 0.47 -2.08 8.67
C GLU A 95 -0.66 -2.25 7.64
N GLU A 96 -1.28 -3.44 7.57
CA GLU A 96 -2.45 -3.69 6.73
C GLU A 96 -3.64 -2.79 7.14
N LEU A 97 -3.87 -2.61 8.45
CA LEU A 97 -4.91 -1.71 8.96
C LEU A 97 -4.61 -0.25 8.64
N SER A 98 -3.34 0.17 8.69
CA SER A 98 -2.91 1.51 8.29
C SER A 98 -3.14 1.75 6.80
N ALA A 99 -2.79 0.77 5.96
CA ALA A 99 -2.98 0.84 4.51
C ALA A 99 -4.48 0.86 4.12
N LEU A 100 -5.31 0.06 4.79
CA LEU A 100 -6.77 0.10 4.64
C LEU A 100 -7.36 1.45 5.08
N ALA A 101 -6.90 2.02 6.19
CA ALA A 101 -7.30 3.36 6.62
C ALA A 101 -6.94 4.43 5.58
N GLY A 102 -5.74 4.34 5.01
CA GLY A 102 -5.30 5.21 3.91
C GLY A 102 -6.20 5.05 2.68
N HIS A 103 -6.50 3.81 2.28
CA HIS A 103 -7.39 3.51 1.16
C HIS A 103 -8.76 4.16 1.33
N PHE A 104 -9.48 3.88 2.42
CA PHE A 104 -10.84 4.42 2.64
C PHE A 104 -10.88 5.94 2.85
N ALA A 105 -9.78 6.56 3.28
CA ALA A 105 -9.68 8.00 3.39
C ALA A 105 -9.62 8.72 2.04
N THR A 106 -9.18 8.03 0.98
CA THR A 106 -9.17 8.59 -0.39
C THR A 106 -10.51 8.53 -1.09
N ILE A 107 -11.45 7.75 -0.55
CA ILE A 107 -12.80 7.60 -1.10
C ILE A 107 -13.63 8.78 -0.61
N ASP A 108 -14.36 9.43 -1.51
CA ASP A 108 -15.27 10.50 -1.11
C ASP A 108 -16.29 10.01 -0.08
N ALA A 109 -16.63 10.86 0.89
CA ALA A 109 -17.69 10.56 1.84
C ALA A 109 -19.05 10.37 1.10
N PRO A 110 -19.97 9.55 1.63
CA PRO A 110 -21.32 9.43 1.11
C PRO A 110 -22.16 10.70 1.32
#